data_AF-A0ABD1CFB6-F1
#
_entry.id   AF-A0ABD1CFB6-F1
#
_cell.length_a   1.000
_cell.length_b   1.000
_cell.length_c   1.000
_cell.angle_alpha   90.00
_cell.angle_beta   90.00
_cell.angle_gamma   90.00
#
_symmetry.space_group_name_H-M   'P 1'
#
loop_
_entity.id
_entity.type
_entity.pdbx_description
1 polymer ?
#
loop_
_entity_poly.entity_id
_entity_poly.type
_entity_poly.pdbx_seq_one_letter_code
_entity_poly.pdbx_strand_id
1 'polypeptide(L)'
;SCSDSTTADKYDTLKAAVIAHFRPSESQQLTSLLSGMTLGDRKPSALLSEMRRLGGTGCTDSVLANLWLRALPSTVTAIIAAMPATTSLDEQAKVADKILEAPHGESFAVKAEPICRAGFPSWAFQVACIGASSTIAIRDEIPAALDMLVSLQ
;
A
#
# COMPACT_ATOMS: atom_id res chain seq x y z
N SER A 1 59.07 21.07 3.69
CA SER A 1 58.19 19.98 3.23
C SER A 1 57.44 19.50 4.45
N CYS A 2 56.25 20.03 4.71
CA CYS A 2 55.44 19.64 5.87
C CYS A 2 54.45 18.57 5.40
N SER A 3 54.51 17.43 6.07
CA SER A 3 53.77 16.20 5.81
C SER A 3 52.31 16.32 6.23
N ASP A 4 51.40 16.48 5.25
CA ASP A 4 49.95 16.44 5.45
C ASP A 4 49.36 15.02 5.43
N SER A 5 50.20 13.97 5.39
CA SER A 5 49.73 12.59 5.25
C SER A 5 49.15 11.98 6.54
N THR A 6 49.56 12.43 7.73
CA THR A 6 49.09 11.82 9.01
C THR A 6 47.77 12.39 9.52
N THR A 7 47.39 13.60 9.10
CA THR A 7 46.13 14.27 9.49
C THR A 7 44.93 13.67 8.76
N ALA A 8 45.09 13.32 7.48
CA ALA A 8 44.07 12.68 6.67
C ALA A 8 43.64 11.32 7.25
N ASP A 9 44.59 10.41 7.54
CA ASP A 9 44.28 9.08 8.08
C ASP A 9 43.56 9.13 9.43
N LYS A 10 43.95 10.07 10.30
CA LYS A 10 43.31 10.28 11.62
C LYS A 10 41.89 10.82 11.48
N TYR A 11 41.68 11.76 10.56
CA TYR A 11 40.37 12.31 10.26
C TYR A 11 39.43 11.25 9.69
N ASP A 12 39.91 10.45 8.73
CA ASP A 12 39.11 9.39 8.12
C ASP A 12 38.72 8.29 9.12
N THR A 13 39.65 7.93 10.02
CA THR A 13 39.37 7.00 11.12
C THR A 13 38.29 7.53 12.06
N LEU A 14 38.41 8.79 12.49
CA LEU A 14 37.41 9.42 13.36
C LEU A 14 36.05 9.53 12.66
N LYS A 15 36.04 9.94 11.39
CA LYS A 15 34.84 10.05 10.56
C LYS A 15 34.15 8.69 10.43
N ALA A 16 34.90 7.63 10.15
CA ALA A 16 34.36 6.27 10.07
C ALA A 16 33.77 5.81 11.41
N ALA A 17 34.45 6.08 12.52
CA ALA A 17 33.96 5.73 13.86
C ALA A 17 32.65 6.45 14.21
N VAL A 18 32.54 7.75 13.89
CA VAL A 18 31.31 8.52 14.10
C VAL A 18 30.17 7.94 13.25
N ILE A 19 30.41 7.71 11.95
CA ILE A 19 29.38 7.13 11.07
C ILE A 19 28.94 5.76 11.57
N ALA A 20 29.88 4.89 11.97
CA ALA A 20 29.56 3.56 12.48
C ALA A 20 28.75 3.60 13.77
N HIS A 21 29.06 4.54 14.68
CA HIS A 21 28.36 4.67 15.96
C HIS A 21 26.93 5.20 15.80
N PHE A 22 26.72 6.17 14.90
CA PHE A 22 25.39 6.77 14.68
C PHE A 22 24.57 6.08 13.60
N ARG A 23 25.15 5.13 12.85
CA ARG A 23 24.42 4.36 11.86
C ARG A 23 23.53 3.33 12.58
N PRO A 24 22.21 3.31 12.32
CA PRO A 24 21.35 2.26 12.83
C PRO A 24 21.76 0.89 12.28
N SER A 25 21.61 -0.15 13.09
CA SER A 25 21.83 -1.54 12.66
C SER A 25 20.84 -1.95 11.56
N GLU A 26 21.20 -2.92 10.73
CA GLU A 26 20.35 -3.36 9.60
C GLU A 26 18.95 -3.82 10.07
N SER A 27 18.88 -4.53 11.21
CA SER A 27 17.61 -4.96 11.80
C SER A 27 16.75 -3.78 12.25
N GLN A 28 17.35 -2.72 12.80
CA GLN A 28 16.64 -1.49 13.15
C GLN A 28 16.16 -0.74 11.91
N GLN A 29 16.98 -0.68 10.85
CA GLN A 29 16.58 -0.07 9.58
C GLN A 29 15.38 -0.79 8.97
N LEU A 30 15.43 -2.12 8.90
CA LEU A 30 14.33 -2.94 8.39
C LEU A 30 13.08 -2.81 9.26
N THR A 31 13.23 -2.88 10.58
CA THR A 31 12.10 -2.73 11.51
C THR A 31 11.46 -1.35 11.35
N SER A 32 12.26 -0.29 11.21
CA SER A 32 11.76 1.08 10.98
C SER A 32 10.98 1.19 9.68
N LEU A 33 11.48 0.57 8.59
CA LEU A 33 10.76 0.50 7.32
C LEU A 33 9.43 -0.24 7.46
N LEU A 34 9.44 -1.44 8.03
CA LEU A 34 8.26 -2.31 8.12
C LEU A 34 7.20 -1.80 9.10
N SER A 35 7.63 -1.12 10.18
CA SER A 35 6.74 -0.48 11.16
C SER A 35 5.91 0.65 10.55
N GLY A 36 6.26 1.08 9.33
CA GLY A 36 5.54 2.10 8.57
C GLY A 36 6.05 3.49 8.91
N MET A 37 6.70 4.11 7.93
CA MET A 37 6.96 5.54 7.99
C MET A 37 5.67 6.29 7.66
N THR A 38 5.30 7.22 8.53
CA THR A 38 4.21 8.14 8.24
C THR A 38 4.70 9.25 7.31
N LEU A 39 3.85 9.63 6.34
CA LEU A 39 4.11 10.76 5.46
C LEU A 39 4.29 12.07 6.27
N GLY A 40 3.45 12.27 7.30
CA GLY A 40 3.46 13.51 8.10
C GLY A 40 3.20 14.71 7.19
N ASP A 41 4.05 15.74 7.32
CA ASP A 41 4.04 16.93 6.45
C ASP A 41 5.06 16.84 5.29
N ARG A 42 5.66 15.67 5.07
CA ARG A 42 6.70 15.50 4.06
C ARG A 42 6.10 15.22 2.69
N LYS A 43 6.84 15.60 1.65
CA LYS A 43 6.51 15.24 0.26
C LYS A 43 6.62 13.73 0.06
N PRO A 44 5.69 13.10 -0.71
CA PRO A 44 5.78 11.70 -1.12
C PRO A 44 7.14 11.30 -1.72
N SER A 45 7.77 12.16 -2.52
CA SER A 45 9.13 11.94 -3.06
C SER A 45 10.22 11.92 -2.00
N ALA A 46 10.11 12.77 -0.99
CA ALA A 46 11.04 12.79 0.13
C ALA A 46 10.89 11.53 0.99
N LEU A 47 9.66 11.07 1.22
CA LEU A 47 9.38 9.82 1.92
C LEU A 47 10.01 8.62 1.20
N LEU A 48 9.85 8.54 -0.12
CA LEU A 48 10.42 7.46 -0.91
C LEU A 48 11.96 7.44 -0.85
N SER A 49 12.57 8.62 -0.93
CA SER A 49 14.02 8.78 -0.85
C SER A 49 14.56 8.33 0.51
N GLU A 50 13.82 8.61 1.59
CA GLU A 50 14.17 8.15 2.94
C GLU A 50 14.02 6.62 3.07
N MET A 51 12.99 6.03 2.46
CA MET A 51 12.83 4.58 2.41
C MET A 51 14.00 3.91 1.68
N ARG A 52 14.47 4.48 0.55
CA ARG A 52 15.69 4.01 -0.15
C ARG A 52 16.93 4.14 0.71
N ARG A 53 17.07 5.26 1.43
CA ARG A 53 18.23 5.51 2.31
C ARG A 53 18.32 4.48 3.44
N LEU A 54 17.20 4.08 4.03
CA LEU A 54 17.17 3.04 5.06
C LEU A 54 17.29 1.63 4.48
N GLY A 55 16.65 1.35 3.34
CA GLY A 55 16.65 0.02 2.72
C GLY A 55 17.97 -0.33 2.05
N GLY A 56 18.77 0.69 1.72
CA GLY A 56 20.07 0.52 1.07
C GLY A 56 19.94 -0.30 -0.22
N THR A 57 20.87 -1.24 -0.42
CA THR A 57 20.90 -2.15 -1.58
C THR A 57 20.07 -3.41 -1.38
N GLY A 58 19.48 -3.64 -0.20
CA GLY A 58 18.78 -4.87 0.15
C GLY A 58 17.31 -4.90 -0.27
N CYS A 59 16.70 -3.73 -0.50
CA CYS A 59 15.29 -3.63 -0.84
C CYS A 59 15.09 -3.34 -2.33
N THR A 60 14.27 -4.15 -3.00
CA THR A 60 13.90 -3.94 -4.39
C THR A 60 12.89 -2.80 -4.52
N ASP A 61 12.88 -2.13 -5.67
CA ASP A 61 11.91 -1.06 -5.97
C ASP A 61 10.46 -1.54 -5.85
N SER A 62 10.18 -2.83 -6.11
CA SER A 62 8.83 -3.41 -5.93
C SER A 62 8.39 -3.44 -4.46
N VAL A 63 9.29 -3.76 -3.53
CA VAL A 63 8.99 -3.76 -2.09
C VAL A 63 8.81 -2.34 -1.59
N LEU A 64 9.69 -1.42 -2.04
CA LEU A 64 9.57 -0.01 -1.72
C LEU A 64 8.27 0.59 -2.24
N ALA A 65 7.84 0.23 -3.46
CA ALA A 65 6.57 0.68 -4.02
C ALA A 65 5.39 0.32 -3.11
N ASN A 66 5.31 -0.95 -2.70
CA ASN A 66 4.23 -1.41 -1.84
C ASN A 66 4.24 -0.71 -0.48
N LEU A 67 5.43 -0.55 0.12
CA LEU A 67 5.56 0.12 1.41
C LEU A 67 5.21 1.60 1.33
N TRP A 68 5.66 2.27 0.26
CA TRP A 68 5.40 3.67 -0.01
C TRP A 68 3.91 3.92 -0.25
N LEU A 69 3.25 3.12 -1.08
CA LEU A 69 1.80 3.23 -1.33
C LEU A 69 0.96 3.02 -0.05
N ARG A 70 1.42 2.17 0.88
CA ARG A 70 0.77 1.93 2.18
C ARG A 70 0.92 3.12 3.14
N ALA A 71 1.93 3.97 2.93
CA ALA A 71 2.19 5.16 3.73
C ALA A 71 1.47 6.42 3.22
N LEU A 72 0.90 6.37 2.01
CA LEU A 72 0.19 7.50 1.40
C LEU A 72 -1.31 7.49 1.74
N PRO A 73 -1.98 8.67 1.73
CA PRO A 73 -3.42 8.76 1.81
C PRO A 73 -4.11 8.04 0.64
N SER A 74 -5.28 7.46 0.91
CA SER A 74 -6.04 6.65 -0.07
C SER A 74 -6.30 7.37 -1.40
N THR A 75 -6.57 8.67 -1.37
CA THR A 75 -6.79 9.50 -2.56
C THR A 75 -5.59 9.49 -3.50
N VAL A 76 -4.37 9.65 -2.97
CA VAL A 76 -3.14 9.65 -3.76
C VAL A 76 -2.87 8.25 -4.30
N THR A 77 -2.97 7.24 -3.43
CA THR A 77 -2.74 5.84 -3.80
C THR A 77 -3.66 5.38 -4.93
N ALA A 78 -4.93 5.77 -4.93
CA ALA A 78 -5.87 5.44 -6.00
C ALA A 78 -5.45 6.01 -7.36
N ILE A 79 -4.96 7.25 -7.38
CA ILE A 79 -4.51 7.89 -8.63
C ILE A 79 -3.20 7.24 -9.11
N ILE A 80 -2.26 6.97 -8.22
CA ILE A 80 -1.00 6.31 -8.57
C ILE A 80 -1.25 4.87 -9.06
N ALA A 81 -2.20 4.15 -8.46
CA ALA A 81 -2.56 2.79 -8.88
C ALA A 81 -3.18 2.74 -10.30
N ALA A 82 -3.79 3.84 -10.77
CA ALA A 82 -4.31 3.94 -12.13
C ALA A 82 -3.22 4.25 -13.18
N MET A 83 -2.00 4.59 -12.75
CA MET A 83 -0.90 4.88 -13.67
C MET A 83 -0.38 3.60 -14.36
N PRO A 84 0.19 3.70 -15.57
CA PRO A 84 0.77 2.56 -16.25
C PRO A 84 1.90 1.91 -15.43
N ALA A 85 1.94 0.57 -15.41
CA ALA A 85 2.99 -0.21 -14.74
C ALA A 85 4.40 -0.01 -15.31
N THR A 86 4.53 0.65 -16.46
CA THR A 86 5.80 1.03 -17.08
C THR A 86 6.41 2.30 -16.46
N THR A 87 5.66 3.01 -15.63
CA THR A 87 6.11 4.24 -14.98
C THR A 87 7.09 3.90 -13.86
N SER A 88 8.24 4.58 -13.81
CA SER A 88 9.21 4.40 -12.74
C SER A 88 8.67 4.95 -11.40
N LEU A 89 9.18 4.39 -10.31
CA LEU A 89 8.81 4.77 -8.95
C LEU A 89 9.06 6.27 -8.68
N ASP A 90 10.15 6.82 -9.23
CA ASP A 90 10.50 8.24 -9.12
C ASP A 90 9.49 9.15 -9.83
N GLU A 91 8.97 8.74 -10.98
CA GLU A 91 7.94 9.51 -11.70
C GLU A 91 6.59 9.43 -10.98
N GLN A 92 6.24 8.26 -10.44
CA GLN A 92 5.06 8.11 -9.56
C GLN A 92 5.16 9.04 -8.35
N ALA A 93 6.33 9.15 -7.73
CA ALA A 93 6.56 10.04 -6.60
C ALA A 93 6.38 11.52 -6.96
N LYS A 94 6.88 11.96 -8.13
CA LYS A 94 6.66 13.33 -8.62
C LYS A 94 5.18 13.63 -8.88
N VAL A 95 4.43 12.65 -9.39
CA VAL A 95 2.98 12.80 -9.59
C VAL A 95 2.26 12.87 -8.25
N ALA A 96 2.64 12.04 -7.28
CA ALA A 96 2.10 12.07 -5.92
C ALA A 96 2.33 13.44 -5.24
N ASP A 97 3.52 14.03 -5.40
CA ASP A 97 3.81 15.38 -4.90
C ASP A 97 2.84 16.41 -5.48
N LYS A 98 2.61 16.38 -6.80
CA LYS A 98 1.68 17.31 -7.47
C LYS A 98 0.24 17.15 -7.01
N ILE A 99 -0.19 15.93 -6.71
CA ILE A 99 -1.55 15.66 -6.19
C ILE A 99 -1.72 16.28 -4.81
N LEU A 100 -0.70 16.21 -3.94
CA LEU A 100 -0.76 16.79 -2.59
C LEU A 100 -0.53 18.30 -2.56
N GLU A 101 0.24 18.84 -3.50
CA GLU A 101 0.42 20.29 -3.65
C GLU A 101 -0.76 20.98 -4.33
N ALA A 102 -1.61 20.23 -5.04
CA ALA A 102 -2.83 20.78 -5.59
C ALA A 102 -3.68 21.34 -4.43
N PRO A 103 -4.12 22.61 -4.50
CA PRO A 103 -5.05 23.14 -3.52
C PRO A 103 -6.24 22.19 -3.49
N HIS A 104 -6.66 21.78 -2.29
CA HIS A 104 -7.81 20.94 -2.09
C HIS A 104 -9.02 21.73 -2.62
N GLY A 105 -9.31 21.57 -3.90
CA GLY A 105 -10.58 21.97 -4.47
C GLY A 105 -11.61 21.27 -3.60
N GLU A 106 -12.42 22.08 -2.93
CA GLU A 106 -13.43 21.66 -1.98
C GLU A 106 -13.99 20.29 -2.38
N SER A 107 -13.84 19.31 -1.50
CA SER A 107 -14.48 18.01 -1.69
C SER A 107 -15.98 18.27 -1.79
N PHE A 108 -16.47 18.39 -3.02
CA PHE A 108 -17.88 18.20 -3.26
C PHE A 108 -18.11 16.74 -2.93
N ALA A 109 -18.82 16.50 -1.83
CA ALA A 109 -19.44 15.22 -1.58
C ALA A 109 -20.32 14.92 -2.80
N VAL A 110 -19.77 14.20 -3.77
CA VAL A 110 -20.56 13.59 -4.82
C VAL A 110 -21.36 12.53 -4.09
N LYS A 111 -22.55 12.92 -3.66
CA LYS A 111 -23.56 11.98 -3.19
C LYS A 111 -23.68 10.97 -4.31
N ALA A 112 -23.13 9.78 -4.08
CA ALA A 112 -23.33 8.66 -4.96
C ALA A 112 -24.81 8.34 -4.86
N GLU A 113 -25.63 9.03 -5.67
CA GLU A 113 -26.94 8.53 -5.98
C GLU A 113 -26.69 7.19 -6.68
N PRO A 114 -27.21 6.08 -6.14
CA PRO A 114 -27.24 4.86 -6.93
C PRO A 114 -27.92 5.26 -8.22
N ILE A 115 -27.28 4.95 -9.35
CA ILE A 115 -27.91 5.10 -10.66
C ILE A 115 -29.11 4.17 -10.58
N CYS A 116 -30.25 4.70 -10.16
CA CYS A 116 -31.53 4.03 -10.18
C CYS A 116 -31.79 3.81 -11.65
N ARG A 117 -31.39 2.64 -12.11
CA ARG A 117 -31.66 2.10 -13.43
C ARG A 117 -33.19 2.05 -13.52
N ALA A 118 -33.76 3.13 -14.04
CA ALA A 118 -35.19 3.25 -14.30
C ALA A 118 -35.58 2.05 -15.17
N GLY A 119 -36.32 1.10 -14.59
CA GLY A 119 -36.85 -0.04 -15.33
C GLY A 119 -36.85 -1.40 -14.63
N PHE A 120 -36.34 -1.56 -13.40
CA PHE A 120 -36.50 -2.84 -12.69
C PHE A 120 -37.67 -2.81 -11.71
N PRO A 121 -38.69 -3.68 -11.87
CA PRO A 121 -39.82 -3.74 -10.95
C PRO A 121 -39.35 -4.25 -9.58
N SER A 122 -39.92 -3.69 -8.51
CA SER A 122 -39.53 -3.90 -7.10
C SER A 122 -39.38 -5.35 -6.65
N TRP A 123 -40.03 -6.31 -7.32
CA TRP A 123 -39.94 -7.73 -6.98
C TRP A 123 -38.59 -8.36 -7.37
N ALA A 124 -37.84 -7.75 -8.29
CA ALA A 124 -36.55 -8.27 -8.77
C ALA A 124 -35.38 -8.05 -7.78
N PHE A 125 -35.51 -7.15 -6.79
CA PHE A 125 -34.46 -6.93 -5.77
C PHE A 125 -34.40 -8.05 -4.73
N GLN A 126 -35.49 -8.80 -4.55
CA GLN A 126 -35.58 -9.79 -3.47
C GLN A 126 -34.85 -11.11 -3.78
N VAL A 127 -34.56 -11.37 -5.06
CA VAL A 127 -33.97 -12.64 -5.51
C VAL A 127 -32.43 -12.64 -5.44
N ALA A 128 -31.78 -11.48 -5.35
CA ALA A 128 -30.32 -11.38 -5.36
C ALA A 128 -29.67 -11.44 -3.97
N CYS A 129 -30.39 -11.08 -2.89
CA CYS A 129 -29.82 -10.99 -1.54
C CYS A 129 -29.98 -12.26 -0.68
N ILE A 130 -30.72 -13.29 -1.14
CA ILE A 130 -30.91 -14.54 -0.38
C ILE A 130 -29.78 -15.56 -0.68
N GLY A 131 -28.97 -15.35 -1.72
CA GLY A 131 -27.94 -16.30 -2.17
C GLY A 131 -26.51 -16.08 -1.66
N ALA A 132 -26.28 -15.15 -0.72
CA ALA A 132 -24.93 -14.83 -0.23
C ALA A 132 -24.86 -14.86 1.31
N SER A 133 -25.27 -15.98 1.90
CA SER A 133 -24.90 -16.33 3.27
C SER A 133 -24.11 -17.64 3.22
N SER A 134 -22.78 -17.51 3.19
CA SER A 134 -21.79 -18.57 3.00
C SER A 134 -21.97 -19.78 3.91
N THR A 135 -21.92 -21.00 3.35
CA THR A 135 -21.24 -22.14 4.00
C THR A 135 -20.57 -23.05 2.95
N ILE A 136 -19.25 -23.13 2.98
CA ILE A 136 -18.46 -24.23 2.42
C ILE A 136 -18.58 -25.39 3.41
N ALA A 137 -19.15 -26.52 2.99
CA ALA A 137 -18.93 -27.82 3.62
C ALA A 137 -18.99 -28.89 2.52
N ILE A 138 -17.83 -29.48 2.24
CA ILE A 138 -17.67 -30.70 1.43
C ILE A 138 -18.06 -31.88 2.33
N ARG A 139 -18.72 -32.87 1.71
CA ARG A 139 -18.99 -34.26 2.13
C ARG A 139 -20.25 -34.55 2.96
N ASP A 140 -20.92 -35.59 2.44
CA ASP A 140 -21.76 -36.59 3.11
C ASP A 140 -23.27 -36.33 3.29
N GLU A 141 -24.02 -37.38 2.92
CA GLU A 141 -25.41 -37.72 3.22
C GLU A 141 -26.59 -37.17 2.36
N ILE A 142 -26.84 -37.89 1.26
CA ILE A 142 -28.16 -38.48 0.95
C ILE A 142 -28.69 -39.19 2.23
N PRO A 143 -29.99 -39.24 2.65
CA PRO A 143 -31.26 -39.01 1.92
C PRO A 143 -32.38 -38.26 2.69
N ALA A 144 -33.36 -37.69 1.98
CA ALA A 144 -34.72 -37.51 2.53
C ALA A 144 -35.84 -37.48 1.46
N ALA A 145 -35.51 -37.82 0.21
CA ALA A 145 -36.48 -37.80 -0.89
C ALA A 145 -37.10 -39.18 -1.19
N LEU A 146 -36.77 -40.22 -0.41
CA LEU A 146 -37.29 -41.58 -0.63
C LEU A 146 -38.39 -42.03 0.37
N ASP A 147 -38.69 -41.26 1.42
CA ASP A 147 -39.71 -41.64 2.42
C ASP A 147 -41.13 -41.12 2.08
N MET A 148 -41.25 -40.15 1.16
CA MET A 148 -42.57 -39.64 0.73
C MET A 148 -43.18 -40.38 -0.48
N LEU A 149 -42.46 -41.35 -1.06
CA LEU A 149 -42.91 -42.05 -2.29
C LEU A 149 -43.42 -43.48 -2.05
N VAL A 150 -43.55 -43.92 -0.78
CA VAL A 150 -44.11 -45.25 -0.42
C VAL A 150 -45.44 -45.15 0.36
N SER A 151 -45.93 -43.93 0.68
CA SER A 151 -47.21 -43.76 1.39
C SER A 151 -48.33 -43.09 0.58
N LEU A 152 -48.15 -42.86 -0.73
CA LEU A 152 -49.22 -42.32 -1.59
C LEU A 152 -49.18 -42.84 -3.04
N GLN A 153 -48.99 -44.14 -3.24
CA GLN A 153 -49.54 -44.94 -4.35
C GLN A 153 -49.43 -46.44 -4.04
#